data_AF-A0A4Q5PE41-F1
#
_entry.id   AF-A0A4Q5PE41-F1
#
_cell.length_a   1.000
_cell.length_b   1.000
_cell.length_c   1.000
_cell.angle_alpha   90.00
_cell.angle_beta   90.00
_cell.angle_gamma   90.00
#
_symmetry.space_group_name_H-M   'P 1'
#
loop_
_entity.id
_entity.type
_entity.pdbx_description
1 polymer ?
#
loop_
_entity_poly.entity_id
_entity_poly.type
_entity_poly.pdbx_seq_one_letter_code
_entity_poly.pdbx_strand_id
1 'polypeptide(L)' 'MRLRHIEVFNAVMLTGSVSGAARLINVTQPAVSRSLQHAE' A
#
# COMPACT_ATOMS: atom_id res chain seq x y z
N MET A 1 -3.04 10.93 8.73
CA MET A 1 -3.02 10.48 7.32
C MET A 1 -1.98 11.21 6.44
N ARG A 2 -0.92 10.51 5.99
CA ARG A 2 0.11 11.02 5.06
C ARG A 2 -0.22 10.64 3.60
N LEU A 3 0.27 11.38 2.60
CA LEU A 3 0.06 11.07 1.16
C LEU A 3 0.39 9.62 0.79
N ARG A 4 1.47 9.07 1.36
CA ARG A 4 1.87 7.67 1.16
C ARG A 4 0.83 6.65 1.61
N HIS A 5 0.05 6.94 2.66
CA HIS A 5 -1.00 6.02 3.13
C HIS A 5 -2.17 5.99 2.14
N ILE A 6 -2.53 7.16 1.59
CA ILE A 6 -3.58 7.27 0.55
C ILE A 6 -3.16 6.52 -0.71
N GLU A 7 -1.91 6.69 -1.14
CA GLU A 7 -1.35 6.00 -2.31
C GLU A 7 -1.33 4.47 -2.13
N VAL A 8 -0.87 4.00 -0.95
CA VAL A 8 -0.87 2.58 -0.60
C VAL A 8 -2.30 2.01 -0.55
N PHE A 9 -3.24 2.72 0.06
CA PHE A 9 -4.64 2.31 0.11
C PHE A 9 -5.25 2.21 -1.29
N ASN A 10 -5.07 3.24 -2.12
CA ASN A 10 -5.54 3.26 -3.50
C ASN A 10 -4.94 2.11 -4.33
N ALA A 11 -3.64 1.83 -4.17
CA ALA A 11 -2.98 0.72 -4.86
C ALA A 11 -3.56 -0.65 -4.46
N VAL A 12 -3.93 -0.84 -3.19
CA VAL A 12 -4.61 -2.06 -2.73
C VAL A 12 -6.01 -2.15 -3.32
N MET A 13 -6.77 -1.05 -3.30
CA MET A 13 -8.12 -1.00 -3.88
C MET A 13 -8.11 -1.29 -5.38
N LEU A 14 -7.13 -0.77 -6.13
CA LEU A 14 -7.01 -0.96 -7.57
C LEU A 14 -6.60 -2.38 -7.95
N THR A 15 -5.71 -2.99 -7.18
CA THR A 15 -5.12 -4.31 -7.50
C THR A 15 -5.81 -5.49 -6.79
N GLY A 16 -6.68 -5.21 -5.83
CA GLY A 16 -7.38 -6.20 -5.01
C GLY A 16 -6.48 -6.99 -4.05
N SER A 17 -5.19 -6.66 -3.92
CA SER A 17 -4.28 -7.39 -3.04
C SER A 17 -3.07 -6.55 -2.60
N VAL A 18 -2.52 -6.85 -1.43
CA VAL A 18 -1.29 -6.21 -0.91
C VAL A 18 -0.10 -6.50 -1.81
N SER A 19 0.02 -7.73 -2.32
CA SER A 19 1.09 -8.13 -3.24
C SER A 19 0.96 -7.46 -4.61
N GLY A 20 -0.25 -7.26 -5.11
CA GLY A 20 -0.51 -6.49 -6.33
C GLY A 20 -0.13 -5.03 -6.17
N ALA A 21 -0.54 -4.40 -5.06
CA ALA A 21 -0.19 -3.03 -4.73
C ALA A 21 1.33 -2.83 -4.67
N ALA A 22 2.05 -3.74 -4.00
CA ALA A 22 3.50 -3.69 -3.89
C ALA A 22 4.19 -3.66 -5.27
N ARG A 23 3.73 -4.48 -6.21
CA ARG A 23 4.23 -4.48 -7.60
C ARG A 23 3.85 -3.18 -8.33
N LEU A 24 2.63 -2.71 -8.16
CA LEU A 24 2.12 -1.50 -8.83
C LEU A 24 2.93 -0.25 -8.46
N ILE A 25 3.26 -0.07 -7.19
CA ILE A 25 4.00 1.11 -6.70
C ILE A 25 5.50 0.83 -6.46
N ASN A 26 6.03 -0.26 -7.03
CA ASN A 26 7.44 -0.66 -7.00
C ASN A 26 8.07 -0.66 -5.60
N VAL A 27 7.41 -1.30 -4.63
CA VAL A 27 7.92 -1.51 -3.26
C VAL A 27 7.76 -2.98 -2.84
N THR A 28 8.28 -3.33 -1.67
CA THR A 28 8.10 -4.67 -1.11
C THR A 28 6.72 -4.82 -0.44
N GLN A 29 6.14 -6.02 -0.48
CA GLN A 29 4.87 -6.31 0.19
C GLN A 29 4.90 -5.97 1.71
N PRO A 30 5.99 -6.23 2.46
CA PRO A 30 6.09 -5.81 3.86
C PRO A 30 6.12 -4.29 4.05
N ALA A 31 6.61 -3.52 3.07
CA ALA A 31 6.54 -2.05 3.12
C ALA A 31 5.09 -1.55 2.99
N VAL A 32 4.28 -2.21 2.16
CA VAL A 32 2.84 -1.94 2.04
C VAL A 32 2.12 -2.27 3.34
N SER A 33 2.32 -3.48 3.89
CA SER A 33 1.70 -3.91 5.15
C SER A 33 2.04 -2.99 6.32
N ARG A 34 3.31 -2.58 6.47
CA ARG A 34 3.71 -1.60 7.49
C ARG A 34 3.08 -0.23 7.26
N SER A 35 2.96 0.23 6.01
CA SER A 35 2.33 1.53 5.72
C SER A 35 0.83 1.53 6.08
N LEU A 36 0.15 0.39 5.93
CA LEU A 36 -1.25 0.24 6.35
C LEU A 36 -1.40 0.15 7.87
N GLN A 37 -0.49 -0.55 8.57
CA GLN A 37 -0.53 -0.68 10.03
C GLN A 37 -0.34 0.66 10.76
N HIS A 38 0.49 1.55 10.22
CA HIS A 38 0.75 2.87 10.81
C HIS A 38 -0.21 3.94 10.28
N ALA A 39 -1.32 3.55 9.66
CA ALA A 39 -2.28 4.47 9.04
C ALA A 39 -3.27 5.13 10.02
N GLU A 40 -2.94 5.18 11.32
CA GLU A 40 -3.69 5.95 12.32
C GLU A 40 -3.83 7.44 11.96
#